data_AF-A0A1X7SN01-F1
#
_entry.id   AF-A0A1X7SN01-F1
#
_cell.length_a   1.000
_cell.length_b   1.000
_cell.length_c   1.000
_cell.angle_alpha   90.00
_cell.angle_beta   90.00
_cell.angle_gamma   90.00
#
_symmetry.space_group_name_H-M   'P 1'
#
loop_
_entity.id
_entity.type
_entity.pdbx_description
1 polymer ?
#
loop_
_entity_poly.entity_id
_entity_poly.type
_entity_poly.pdbx_seq_one_letter_code
_entity_poly.pdbx_strand_id
1 'polypeptide(L)' 'LVAGKYGLEVLVYDDEGNYGRDFVNITVRREPHVNKAPIVIISPSTNITIKPSDKLILDASKTSDDGPKGETLF' A
#
# COMPACT_ATOMS: atom_id res chain seq x y z
N LEU A 1 11.97 3.44 -7.35
CA LEU A 1 11.49 4.66 -8.05
C LEU A 1 10.10 4.99 -7.54
N VAL A 2 9.83 6.28 -7.27
CA VAL A 2 8.50 6.73 -6.81
C VAL A 2 7.56 6.79 -8.01
N ALA A 3 6.27 6.50 -7.81
CA ALA A 3 5.28 6.63 -8.87
C ALA A 3 5.19 8.09 -9.33
N GLY A 4 5.16 8.32 -10.64
CA GLY A 4 5.21 9.67 -11.19
C GLY A 4 5.47 9.72 -12.68
N LYS A 5 5.44 10.94 -13.21
CA LYS A 5 5.85 11.24 -14.60
C LYS A 5 7.21 11.92 -14.55
N TYR A 6 8.11 11.46 -15.41
CA TYR A 6 9.47 11.96 -15.51
C TYR A 6 9.76 12.32 -16.96
N GLY A 7 10.41 13.45 -17.17
CA GLY A 7 10.97 13.84 -18.46
C GLY A 7 12.48 13.69 -18.42
N LEU A 8 13.04 13.07 -19.46
CA LEU A 8 14.48 13.06 -19.68
C LEU A 8 14.77 13.86 -20.94
N GLU A 9 15.76 14.74 -20.88
CA GLU A 9 16.34 15.39 -22.04
C GLU A 9 17.63 14.65 -22.40
N VAL A 10 17.77 14.27 -23.66
CA VAL A 10 18.98 13.64 -24.19
C VAL A 10 19.66 14.65 -25.10
N LEU A 11 20.94 14.94 -24.84
CA LEU A 11 21.80 15.70 -25.71
C LEU A 11 22.91 14.80 -26.23
N VAL A 12 23.16 14.83 -27.54
CA VAL A 12 24.26 14.12 -28.19
C VAL A 12 25.10 15.14 -28.94
N TYR A 13 26.42 15.04 -28.82
CA TYR A 13 27.39 15.91 -29.50
C TYR A 13 28.27 15.08 -30.42
N ASP A 14 28.64 15.61 -31.58
CA ASP A 14 29.76 15.10 -32.38
C ASP A 14 31.09 15.76 -31.99
N ASP A 15 32.17 15.36 -32.65
CA ASP A 15 33.52 15.89 -32.45
C ASP A 15 33.74 17.27 -33.07
N GLU A 16 32.88 17.68 -34.02
CA GLU A 16 32.85 19.00 -34.64
C GLU A 16 32.02 20.02 -33.83
N GLY A 17 31.32 19.57 -32.78
CA GLY A 17 30.53 20.39 -31.86
C GLY A 17 29.06 20.56 -32.25
N ASN A 18 28.58 19.88 -33.29
CA ASN A 18 27.15 19.84 -33.59
C ASN A 18 26.43 19.00 -32.53
N TYR A 19 25.16 19.32 -32.27
CA TYR A 19 24.37 18.58 -31.29
C TYR A 19 22.94 18.29 -31.73
N GLY A 20 22.44 17.15 -31.26
CA GLY A 20 21.04 16.75 -31.33
C GLY A 20 20.42 16.74 -29.94
N ARG A 21 19.11 17.06 -29.86
CA ARG A 21 18.31 17.02 -28.64
C ARG A 21 17.07 16.18 -28.85
N ASP A 22 16.71 15.36 -27.86
CA ASP A 22 15.43 14.66 -27.81
C ASP A 22 14.85 14.63 -26.39
N PHE A 23 13.53 14.43 -26.28
CA PHE A 23 12.79 14.37 -25.02
C PHE A 23 12.06 13.05 -24.85
N VAL A 24 12.30 12.36 -23.73
CA VAL A 24 11.67 11.09 -23.38
C VAL A 24 10.73 11.26 -22.20
N ASN A 25 9.47 10.85 -22.37
CA ASN A 25 8.48 10.81 -21.31
C ASN A 25 8.42 9.42 -20.68
N ILE A 26 8.70 9.34 -19.38
CA ILE A 26 8.60 8.12 -18.58
C ILE A 26 7.42 8.23 -17.64
N THR A 27 6.57 7.20 -17.62
CA THR A 27 5.51 7.06 -16.62
C THR A 27 5.83 5.86 -15.73
N VAL A 28 6.15 6.13 -14.46
CA VAL A 28 6.30 5.10 -13.43
C VAL A 28 4.94 4.89 -12.79
N ARG A 29 4.32 3.75 -13.06
CA ARG A 29 3.07 3.36 -12.43
C ARG A 29 3.36 2.86 -11.01
N ARG A 30 2.48 3.17 -10.06
CA ARG A 30 2.48 2.51 -8.76
C ARG A 30 2.27 1.01 -8.96
N GLU A 31 2.84 0.22 -8.06
CA GLU A 31 2.48 -1.18 -7.98
C GLU A 31 0.96 -1.30 -7.78
N PRO A 32 0.25 -2.14 -8.54
CA PRO A 32 -1.17 -2.34 -8.34
C PRO A 32 -1.42 -2.79 -6.91
N HIS A 33 -2.22 -2.02 -6.15
CA HIS A 33 -2.76 -2.53 -4.90
C HIS A 33 -3.70 -3.68 -5.23
N VAL A 34 -3.32 -4.90 -4.83
CA VAL A 34 -4.21 -6.05 -4.89
C VAL A 34 -5.08 -5.98 -3.63
N ASN A 35 -6.33 -5.57 -3.81
CA ASN A 35 -7.33 -5.58 -2.75
C ASN A 35 -7.41 -6.99 -2.15
N LYS A 36 -7.30 -7.08 -0.83
CA LYS A 36 -7.51 -8.35 -0.12
C LYS A 36 -8.92 -8.40 0.46
N ALA A 37 -9.39 -9.61 0.75
CA ALA A 37 -10.63 -9.74 1.50
C ALA A 37 -10.42 -9.24 2.93
N PRO A 38 -11.43 -8.59 3.54
CA PRO A 38 -11.32 -8.11 4.91
C PRO A 38 -11.13 -9.27 5.88
N ILE A 39 -10.33 -9.03 6.92
CA ILE A 39 -10.16 -9.97 8.04
C ILE A 39 -10.91 -9.40 9.24
N VAL A 40 -11.91 -10.16 9.71
CA VAL A 40 -12.69 -9.80 10.90
C VAL A 40 -12.06 -10.40 12.14
N ILE A 41 -11.66 -9.53 13.07
CA ILE A 41 -11.08 -9.89 14.37
C ILE A 41 -11.97 -9.30 15.47
N ILE A 42 -12.52 -10.16 16.32
CA ILE A 42 -13.39 -9.78 17.45
C ILE A 42 -12.72 -10.19 18.75
N SER A 43 -12.71 -9.32 19.75
CA SER A 43 -12.20 -9.58 21.09
C SER A 43 -13.31 -9.44 22.14
N PRO A 44 -13.45 -10.39 23.09
CA PRO A 44 -12.68 -11.63 23.18
C PRO A 44 -13.08 -12.64 22.09
N SER A 45 -12.13 -13.44 21.62
CA SER A 45 -12.33 -14.46 20.56
C SER A 45 -12.66 -15.85 21.10
N THR A 46 -12.70 -16.00 22.42
CA THR A 46 -12.97 -17.26 23.11
C THR A 46 -14.40 -17.31 23.64
N ASN A 47 -14.85 -18.48 24.07
CA ASN A 47 -16.13 -18.61 24.76
C ASN A 47 -16.12 -17.80 26.07
N ILE A 48 -17.20 -17.06 26.30
CA ILE A 48 -17.39 -16.22 27.49
C ILE A 48 -18.72 -16.62 28.13
N THR A 49 -18.71 -16.81 29.44
CA THR A 49 -19.93 -16.98 30.23
C THR A 49 -20.21 -15.68 30.99
N ILE A 50 -21.39 -15.12 30.80
CA ILE A 50 -21.85 -13.90 31.46
C ILE A 50 -23.07 -14.19 32.33
N LYS A 51 -23.20 -13.49 33.46
CA LYS A 51 -24.39 -13.54 34.31
C LYS A 51 -25.44 -12.53 33.81
N PRO A 52 -26.72 -12.65 34.20
CA PRO A 52 -27.79 -11.77 33.72
C PRO A 52 -27.58 -10.26 33.96
N SER A 53 -26.80 -9.88 34.96
CA SER A 53 -26.46 -8.50 35.29
C SER A 53 -25.17 -7.97 34.63
N ASP A 54 -24.43 -8.83 33.93
CA ASP A 54 -23.12 -8.48 33.40
C ASP A 54 -23.24 -7.74 32.07
N LYS A 55 -22.23 -6.92 31.76
CA LYS A 55 -22.07 -6.29 30.44
C LYS A 55 -20.93 -6.97 29.69
N LEU A 56 -21.18 -7.34 28.44
CA LEU A 56 -20.17 -7.84 27.52
C LEU A 56 -19.87 -6.75 26.48
N ILE A 57 -18.59 -6.43 26.30
CA ILE A 57 -18.10 -5.59 25.21
C ILE A 57 -17.37 -6.52 24.24
N LEU A 58 -17.82 -6.54 22.98
CA LEU A 58 -17.12 -7.18 21.87
C LEU A 58 -16.46 -6.09 21.03
N ASP A 59 -15.14 -6.09 20.97
CA ASP A 59 -14.35 -5.11 20.25
C ASP A 59 -13.90 -5.67 18.89
N ALA A 60 -14.22 -4.94 17.82
CA ALA A 60 -13.86 -5.26 16.44
C ALA A 60 -12.92 -4.20 15.81
N SER A 61 -12.32 -3.33 16.62
CA SER A 61 -11.41 -2.27 16.17
C SER A 61 -10.16 -2.78 15.45
N LYS A 62 -9.82 -4.06 15.61
CA LYS A 62 -8.67 -4.73 14.97
C LYS A 62 -8.99 -5.36 13.61
N THR A 63 -10.20 -5.20 13.09
CA THR A 63 -10.54 -5.65 11.73
C THR A 63 -9.77 -4.83 10.68
N SER A 64 -9.38 -5.44 9.56
CA SER A 64 -8.65 -4.75 8.48
C SER A 64 -9.23 -5.15 7.12
N ASP A 65 -9.32 -4.19 6.20
CA ASP A 65 -9.76 -4.39 4.82
C ASP A 65 -8.69 -5.06 3.94
N ASP A 66 -7.44 -4.63 4.05
CA ASP A 66 -6.31 -5.11 3.23
C ASP A 66 -5.40 -6.13 3.95
N GLY A 67 -5.92 -6.79 4.99
CA GLY A 67 -5.13 -7.62 5.92
C GLY A 67 -4.24 -6.77 6.85
N PRO A 68 -3.54 -7.36 7.85
CA PRO A 68 -2.68 -6.60 8.73
C PRO A 68 -1.55 -5.96 7.92
N LYS A 69 -1.43 -4.62 7.99
CA LYS A 69 -0.27 -3.89 7.44
C LYS A 69 0.96 -4.21 8.28
N GLY A 70 1.65 -5.31 7.95
CA GLY A 70 3.02 -5.55 8.39
C GLY A 70 3.27 -5.70 9.89
N GLU A 71 2.25 -5.83 10.74
CA GLU A 71 2.46 -6.25 12.13
C GLU A 71 2.42 -7.77 12.20
N THR A 72 3.62 -8.37 12.28
CA THR A 72 3.82 -9.76 12.68
C THR A 72 3.12 -9.98 14.02
N LEU A 73 2.03 -10.74 14.01
CA LEU A 73 1.39 -11.24 15.22
C LEU A 73 2.31 -12.30 15.83
N PHE A 74 3.04 -11.94 16.88
CA PHE A 74 3.52 -12.89 17.89
C PHE A 74 2.44 -13.09 18.94
#